data_AF-A0A969WYN8-F1
#
_entry.id   AF-A0A969WYN8-F1
#
_cell.length_a   1.000
_cell.length_b   1.000
_cell.length_c   1.000
_cell.angle_alpha   90.00
_cell.angle_beta   90.00
_cell.angle_gamma   90.00
#
_symmetry.space_group_name_H-M   'P 1'
#
loop_
_entity.id
_entity.type
_entity.pdbx_description
1 polymer ?
#
loop_
_entity_poly.entity_id
_entity_poly.type
_entity_poly.pdbx_seq_one_letter_code
_entity_poly.pdbx_strand_id
1 'polypeptide(L)'
;MARNAPMLLIISLVVINLITQGIISYDLPLVSRAVDWYGTYISNRVQVEIIRPGVIRAGIFSADDQHLFDGSKWQCLGWAELYQPQTNVDKLLAVAVTPDADGYDQLISKCVERRVSLVVESSGIDAWHTTSEGHEGLKQLTAQTLRTVIFDGGHHLPTLGLQPDLIIVPVTQGYAAHAYMRDAVKVEKLLTLMEQENINCPVAAVARWGLVKTPSSMTQITLEALRQLPIASVPIDDPNGTALGSRLTMRGKAAFLFESAADENRLRMVQEKVVKAGAERLYIAFNFSSVTGKDADHYIKGLEQSGIWVMLMNEPQNVVGVTVGGL
;
A
#
# COMPACT_ATOMS: atom_id res chain seq x y z
N MET A 1 27.90 -5.75 20.92
CA MET A 1 27.29 -5.14 19.72
C MET A 1 26.57 -3.80 19.96
N ALA A 2 26.24 -3.41 21.19
CA ALA A 2 25.47 -2.17 21.47
C ALA A 2 26.24 -0.83 21.32
N ARG A 3 27.58 -0.82 21.34
CA ARG A 3 28.36 0.45 21.34
C ARG A 3 28.40 1.21 20.02
N ASN A 4 28.13 0.54 18.89
CA ASN A 4 28.21 1.18 17.56
C ASN A 4 26.84 1.56 16.98
N ALA A 5 25.74 1.16 17.64
CA ALA A 5 24.38 1.45 17.20
C ALA A 5 24.08 2.96 17.01
N PRO A 6 24.48 3.87 17.92
CA PRO A 6 24.21 5.30 17.73
C PRO A 6 25.02 5.91 16.58
N MET A 7 26.25 5.44 16.34
CA MET A 7 27.09 5.91 15.24
C MET A 7 26.52 5.47 13.88
N LEU A 8 26.04 4.23 13.77
CA LEU A 8 25.37 3.72 12.57
C LEU A 8 24.05 4.47 12.30
N LEU A 9 23.29 4.79 13.33
CA LEU A 9 22.08 5.63 13.24
C LEU A 9 22.39 7.02 12.66
N ILE A 10 23.43 7.68 13.15
CA ILE A 10 23.85 9.00 12.65
C ILE A 10 24.29 8.89 11.18
N ILE A 11 25.07 7.87 10.83
CA ILE A 11 25.49 7.64 9.45
C ILE A 11 24.28 7.41 8.54
N SER A 12 23.33 6.57 8.94
CA SER A 12 22.10 6.32 8.17
C SER A 12 21.25 7.59 8.02
N LEU A 13 21.11 8.41 9.08
CA LEU A 13 20.41 9.70 9.03
C LEU A 13 21.07 10.69 8.06
N VAL A 14 22.40 10.78 8.10
CA VAL A 14 23.18 11.62 7.17
C VAL A 14 23.00 11.11 5.74
N VAL A 15 23.12 9.80 5.51
CA VAL A 15 22.93 9.20 4.19
C VAL A 15 21.51 9.46 3.67
N ILE A 16 20.46 9.26 4.47
CA ILE A 16 19.07 9.56 4.10
C ILE A 16 18.93 11.04 3.71
N ASN A 17 19.50 11.95 4.49
CA ASN A 17 19.44 13.38 4.19
C ASN A 17 20.13 13.71 2.86
N LEU A 18 21.33 13.18 2.63
CA LEU A 18 22.06 13.35 1.38
C LEU A 18 21.28 12.80 0.17
N ILE A 19 20.57 11.68 0.32
CA ILE A 19 19.70 11.16 -0.74
C ILE A 19 18.50 12.07 -0.98
N THR A 20 17.83 12.54 0.08
CA THR A 20 16.68 13.46 -0.07
C THR A 20 17.06 14.78 -0.74
N GLN A 21 18.33 15.18 -0.64
CA GLN A 21 18.90 16.35 -1.32
C GLN A 21 19.40 16.04 -2.73
N GLY A 22 19.31 14.79 -3.20
CA GLY A 22 19.79 14.36 -4.52
C GLY A 22 21.32 14.31 -4.64
N ILE A 23 22.05 14.32 -3.53
CA ILE A 23 23.53 14.31 -3.51
C ILE A 23 24.08 12.90 -3.75
N ILE A 24 23.35 11.87 -3.32
CA ILE A 24 23.74 10.47 -3.44
C ILE A 24 22.53 9.65 -3.94
N SER A 25 22.74 8.71 -4.86
CA SER A 25 21.68 7.81 -5.34
C SER A 25 21.46 6.61 -4.42
N TYR A 26 20.21 6.14 -4.34
CA TYR A 26 19.85 4.84 -3.75
C TYR A 26 20.49 3.65 -4.49
N ASP A 27 20.89 3.84 -5.75
CA ASP A 27 21.46 2.77 -6.60
C ASP A 27 22.83 2.28 -6.13
N LEU A 28 23.47 3.02 -5.20
CA LEU A 28 24.74 2.59 -4.61
C LEU A 28 24.48 1.46 -3.60
N PRO A 29 25.07 0.25 -3.77
CA PRO A 29 24.78 -0.90 -2.92
C PRO A 29 25.03 -0.66 -1.41
N LEU A 30 26.03 0.14 -1.07
CA LEU A 30 26.32 0.51 0.32
C LEU A 30 25.23 1.40 0.93
N VAL A 31 24.69 2.32 0.13
CA VAL A 31 23.62 3.23 0.54
C VAL A 31 22.33 2.46 0.76
N SER A 32 21.93 1.62 -0.21
CA SER A 32 20.77 0.75 -0.09
C SER A 32 20.85 -0.15 1.16
N ARG A 33 22.00 -0.80 1.40
CA ARG A 33 22.21 -1.60 2.63
C ARG A 33 22.13 -0.77 3.92
N ALA A 34 22.68 0.44 3.94
CA ALA A 34 22.64 1.30 5.12
C ALA A 34 21.22 1.78 5.45
N VAL A 35 20.41 2.08 4.43
CA VAL A 35 19.01 2.48 4.61
C VAL A 35 18.15 1.27 4.99
N ASP A 36 18.40 0.09 4.42
CA ASP A 36 17.66 -1.11 4.81
C ASP A 36 18.00 -1.58 6.25
N TRP A 37 19.26 -1.42 6.67
CA TRP A 37 19.64 -1.64 8.07
C TRP A 37 18.92 -0.67 9.02
N TYR A 38 18.82 0.61 8.63
CA TYR A 38 18.04 1.58 9.38
C TYR A 38 16.55 1.21 9.44
N GLY A 39 15.96 0.81 8.30
CA GLY A 39 14.59 0.31 8.21
C GLY A 39 14.37 -0.88 9.15
N THR A 40 15.30 -1.83 9.18
CA THR A 40 15.29 -2.98 10.10
C THR A 40 15.35 -2.51 11.55
N TYR A 41 16.28 -1.63 11.88
CA TYR A 41 16.46 -1.13 13.24
C TYR A 41 15.20 -0.44 13.79
N ILE A 42 14.56 0.37 12.96
CA ILE A 42 13.38 1.15 13.31
C ILE A 42 12.12 0.28 13.38
N SER A 43 11.90 -0.60 12.40
CA SER A 43 10.74 -1.51 12.38
C SER A 43 10.72 -2.47 13.57
N ASN A 44 11.89 -2.86 14.11
CA ASN A 44 11.99 -3.64 15.35
C ASN A 44 11.55 -2.89 16.63
N ARG A 45 11.31 -1.58 16.57
CA ARG A 45 11.02 -0.73 17.73
C ARG A 45 9.67 -0.03 17.65
N VAL A 46 9.02 -0.09 16.49
CA VAL A 46 7.71 0.52 16.32
C VAL A 46 6.64 -0.49 16.68
N GLN A 47 5.63 -0.03 17.41
CA GLN A 47 4.44 -0.83 17.69
C GLN A 47 3.55 -0.88 16.44
N VAL A 48 3.07 -2.08 16.13
CA VAL A 48 2.06 -2.33 15.11
C VAL A 48 0.76 -2.63 15.81
N GLU A 49 -0.29 -1.88 15.49
CA GLU A 49 -1.61 -1.97 16.12
C GLU A 49 -2.68 -2.35 15.09
N ILE A 50 -3.48 -3.37 15.36
CA ILE A 50 -4.64 -3.68 14.51
C ILE A 50 -5.77 -2.69 14.83
N ILE A 51 -5.95 -1.69 13.97
CA ILE A 51 -6.97 -0.64 14.11
C ILE A 51 -8.29 -1.00 13.43
N ARG A 52 -8.29 -2.03 12.57
CA ARG A 52 -9.50 -2.67 12.07
C ARG A 52 -9.30 -4.18 12.11
N PRO A 53 -10.02 -4.91 12.99
CA PRO A 53 -9.91 -6.35 13.04
C PRO A 53 -10.43 -6.96 11.74
N GLY A 54 -9.98 -8.18 11.46
CA GLY A 54 -10.37 -8.94 10.30
C GLY A 54 -9.73 -10.32 10.35
N VAL A 55 -9.82 -11.03 9.23
CA VAL A 55 -9.23 -12.35 9.05
C VAL A 55 -8.34 -12.32 7.81
N ILE A 56 -7.25 -13.10 7.83
CA ILE A 56 -6.46 -13.35 6.64
C ILE A 56 -7.20 -14.35 5.76
N ARG A 57 -7.22 -14.11 4.44
CA ARG A 57 -7.91 -14.94 3.47
C ARG A 57 -7.47 -16.41 3.55
N ALA A 58 -8.44 -17.31 3.51
CA ALA A 58 -8.20 -18.76 3.48
C ALA A 58 -7.58 -19.21 2.15
N GLY A 59 -6.88 -20.34 2.17
CA GLY A 59 -6.40 -21.02 0.95
C GLY A 59 -4.93 -20.79 0.63
N ILE A 60 -4.32 -19.71 1.14
CA ILE A 60 -2.86 -19.54 1.12
C ILE A 60 -2.24 -20.19 2.37
N PHE A 61 -2.87 -19.93 3.51
CA PHE A 61 -2.54 -20.52 4.81
C PHE A 61 -3.80 -21.11 5.43
N SER A 62 -3.61 -22.06 6.32
CA SER A 62 -4.64 -22.67 7.17
C SER A 62 -4.52 -22.17 8.60
N ALA A 63 -5.53 -22.40 9.44
CA ALA A 63 -5.47 -22.02 10.85
C ALA A 63 -4.29 -22.65 11.61
N ASP A 64 -3.82 -23.83 11.19
CA ASP A 64 -2.67 -24.51 11.78
C ASP A 64 -1.33 -23.81 11.46
N ASP A 65 -1.32 -22.94 10.44
CA ASP A 65 -0.14 -22.22 9.96
C ASP A 65 0.14 -20.92 10.73
N GLN A 66 -0.65 -20.59 11.76
CA GLN A 66 -0.46 -19.35 12.54
C GLN A 66 0.98 -19.20 13.08
N HIS A 67 1.62 -20.33 13.43
CA HIS A 67 2.98 -20.36 13.92
C HIS A 67 4.03 -19.91 12.88
N LEU A 68 3.71 -19.97 11.58
CA LEU A 68 4.62 -19.57 10.50
C LEU A 68 4.86 -18.06 10.49
N PHE A 69 3.98 -17.25 11.07
CA PHE A 69 4.15 -15.78 11.12
C PHE A 69 5.14 -15.29 12.18
N ASP A 70 5.86 -16.18 12.87
CA ASP A 70 6.96 -15.82 13.78
C ASP A 70 8.22 -15.25 13.10
N GLY A 71 8.23 -15.22 11.76
CA GLY A 71 9.32 -14.70 10.93
C GLY A 71 10.48 -15.68 10.72
N SER A 72 10.65 -16.70 11.55
CA SER A 72 11.77 -17.65 11.47
C SER A 72 11.73 -18.49 10.18
N LYS A 73 10.52 -18.75 9.69
CA LYS A 73 10.22 -19.53 8.49
C LYS A 73 10.23 -18.71 7.20
N TRP A 74 10.47 -17.41 7.27
CA TRP A 74 10.42 -16.52 6.12
C TRP A 74 11.82 -16.21 5.59
N GLN A 75 11.91 -16.11 4.26
CA GLN A 75 12.96 -15.42 3.54
C GLN A 75 12.32 -14.17 2.94
N CYS A 76 12.67 -13.01 3.49
CA CYS A 76 12.23 -11.72 2.99
C CYS A 76 13.20 -11.23 1.93
N LEU A 77 12.68 -10.82 0.78
CA LEU A 77 13.43 -10.34 -0.37
C LEU A 77 12.91 -8.97 -0.79
N GLY A 78 13.81 -8.10 -1.26
CA GLY A 78 13.43 -7.00 -2.14
C GLY A 78 13.06 -7.51 -3.53
N TRP A 79 12.28 -6.74 -4.28
CA TRP A 79 11.86 -7.08 -5.64
C TRP A 79 13.03 -7.44 -6.57
N ALA A 80 14.17 -6.75 -6.48
CA ALA A 80 15.34 -7.02 -7.31
C ALA A 80 16.02 -8.36 -6.98
N GLU A 81 15.95 -8.80 -5.72
CA GLU A 81 16.52 -10.07 -5.26
C GLU A 81 15.71 -11.27 -5.74
N LEU A 82 14.44 -11.06 -6.13
CA LEU A 82 13.56 -12.10 -6.65
C LEU A 82 14.13 -12.78 -7.92
N TYR A 83 14.90 -12.04 -8.71
CA TYR A 83 15.54 -12.52 -9.94
C TYR A 83 16.83 -13.30 -9.69
N GLN A 84 17.32 -13.34 -8.45
CA GLN A 84 18.51 -14.12 -8.10
C GLN A 84 18.14 -15.59 -7.87
N PRO A 85 19.00 -16.54 -8.30
CA PRO A 85 18.70 -17.97 -8.24
C PRO A 85 18.62 -18.53 -6.80
N GLN A 86 19.14 -17.81 -5.81
CA GLN A 86 19.27 -18.32 -4.44
C GLN A 86 18.01 -18.07 -3.61
N THR A 87 17.08 -19.04 -3.59
CA THR A 87 16.08 -19.13 -2.50
C THR A 87 16.33 -20.36 -1.65
N ASN A 88 16.11 -20.19 -0.36
CA ASN A 88 16.06 -21.30 0.57
C ASN A 88 14.72 -22.02 0.38
N VAL A 89 14.77 -23.26 -0.13
CA VAL A 89 13.59 -24.08 -0.41
C VAL A 89 12.80 -24.46 0.84
N ASP A 90 13.42 -24.38 2.02
CA ASP A 90 12.78 -24.68 3.31
C ASP A 90 12.08 -23.46 3.94
N LYS A 91 12.09 -22.30 3.24
CA LYS A 91 11.50 -21.05 3.72
C LYS A 91 10.37 -20.57 2.82
N LEU A 92 9.36 -19.96 3.45
CA LEU A 92 8.33 -19.18 2.77
C LEU A 92 8.95 -17.89 2.21
N LEU A 93 8.51 -17.48 1.03
CA LEU A 93 9.00 -16.28 0.37
C LEU A 93 8.07 -15.10 0.63
N ALA A 94 8.64 -14.01 1.14
CA ALA A 94 8.01 -12.69 1.17
C ALA A 94 8.78 -11.73 0.27
N VAL A 95 8.08 -10.98 -0.57
CA VAL A 95 8.67 -9.98 -1.47
C VAL A 95 8.13 -8.60 -1.14
N ALA A 96 9.02 -7.63 -0.92
CA ALA A 96 8.66 -6.23 -0.86
C ALA A 96 8.88 -5.54 -2.21
N VAL A 97 7.82 -4.95 -2.73
CA VAL A 97 7.83 -4.11 -3.94
C VAL A 97 7.95 -2.65 -3.50
N THR A 98 9.20 -2.20 -3.38
CA THR A 98 9.55 -0.84 -2.97
C THR A 98 9.25 0.18 -4.08
N PRO A 99 9.20 1.49 -3.78
CA PRO A 99 8.77 2.51 -4.74
C PRO A 99 9.62 2.63 -6.01
N ASP A 100 10.86 2.17 -5.96
CA ASP A 100 11.83 2.13 -7.07
C ASP A 100 11.66 0.91 -7.99
N ALA A 101 10.75 -0.01 -7.67
CA ALA A 101 10.47 -1.17 -8.52
C ALA A 101 9.85 -0.76 -9.86
N ASP A 102 10.26 -1.44 -10.92
CA ASP A 102 9.74 -1.34 -12.28
C ASP A 102 9.46 -2.74 -12.87
N GLY A 103 9.07 -2.81 -14.15
CA GLY A 103 8.83 -4.09 -14.84
C GLY A 103 7.81 -4.99 -14.15
N TYR A 104 6.66 -4.41 -13.74
CA TYR A 104 5.69 -5.09 -12.88
C TYR A 104 5.10 -6.37 -13.50
N ASP A 105 5.00 -6.45 -14.83
CA ASP A 105 4.59 -7.64 -15.58
C ASP A 105 5.53 -8.83 -15.29
N GLN A 106 6.84 -8.59 -15.42
CA GLN A 106 7.87 -9.60 -15.15
C GLN A 106 7.97 -9.91 -13.67
N LEU A 107 7.86 -8.89 -12.81
CA LEU A 107 7.88 -9.05 -11.35
C LEU A 107 6.75 -9.98 -10.90
N ILE A 108 5.51 -9.72 -11.31
CA ILE A 108 4.36 -10.56 -10.95
C ILE A 108 4.51 -11.97 -11.51
N SER A 109 4.93 -12.10 -12.77
CA SER A 109 5.20 -13.41 -13.37
C SER A 109 6.24 -14.20 -12.55
N LYS A 110 7.28 -13.53 -12.07
CA LYS A 110 8.32 -14.13 -11.24
C LYS A 110 7.81 -14.49 -9.85
N CYS A 111 6.97 -13.67 -9.24
CA CYS A 111 6.31 -13.99 -7.98
C CYS A 111 5.45 -15.27 -8.11
N VAL A 112 4.74 -15.40 -9.23
CA VAL A 112 3.93 -16.58 -9.52
C VAL A 112 4.80 -17.82 -9.74
N GLU A 113 5.82 -17.72 -10.59
CA GLU A 113 6.77 -18.81 -10.89
C GLU A 113 7.45 -19.33 -9.61
N ARG A 114 7.85 -18.42 -8.72
CA ARG A 114 8.55 -18.75 -7.47
C ARG A 114 7.63 -19.07 -6.31
N ARG A 115 6.30 -19.10 -6.51
CA ARG A 115 5.30 -19.38 -5.47
C ARG A 115 5.49 -18.50 -4.24
N VAL A 116 5.64 -17.20 -4.46
CA VAL A 116 5.76 -16.22 -3.38
C VAL A 116 4.50 -16.28 -2.51
N SER A 117 4.67 -16.39 -1.19
CA SER A 117 3.54 -16.55 -0.26
C SER A 117 2.99 -15.21 0.22
N LEU A 118 3.83 -14.17 0.23
CA LEU A 118 3.46 -12.81 0.64
C LEU A 118 4.12 -11.78 -0.29
N VAL A 119 3.33 -10.83 -0.78
CA VAL A 119 3.83 -9.61 -1.43
C VAL A 119 3.40 -8.39 -0.62
N VAL A 120 4.35 -7.49 -0.36
CA VAL A 120 4.12 -6.21 0.31
C VAL A 120 4.34 -5.10 -0.70
N GLU A 121 3.26 -4.39 -1.02
CA GLU A 121 3.19 -3.46 -2.14
C GLU A 121 3.24 -2.00 -1.69
N SER A 122 3.85 -1.18 -2.53
CA SER A 122 3.84 0.27 -2.44
C SER A 122 3.23 0.92 -3.70
N SER A 123 3.24 2.25 -3.76
CA SER A 123 2.33 3.03 -4.63
C SER A 123 2.45 2.82 -6.14
N GLY A 124 3.60 2.37 -6.65
CA GLY A 124 3.80 2.16 -8.09
C GLY A 124 3.00 0.97 -8.64
N ILE A 125 3.09 -0.18 -7.97
CA ILE A 125 2.42 -1.41 -8.41
C ILE A 125 0.89 -1.35 -8.22
N ASP A 126 0.41 -0.63 -7.20
CA ASP A 126 -1.02 -0.35 -7.00
C ASP A 126 -1.64 0.32 -8.24
N ALA A 127 -0.94 1.30 -8.81
CA ALA A 127 -1.41 1.97 -10.02
C ALA A 127 -1.40 1.02 -11.23
N TRP A 128 -0.37 0.17 -11.36
CA TRP A 128 -0.29 -0.81 -12.44
C TRP A 128 -1.42 -1.84 -12.38
N HIS A 129 -1.79 -2.32 -11.18
CA HIS A 129 -2.91 -3.26 -10.99
C HIS A 129 -4.28 -2.74 -11.46
N THR A 130 -4.43 -1.43 -11.65
CA THR A 130 -5.65 -0.82 -12.22
C THR A 130 -5.69 -0.80 -13.75
N THR A 131 -4.62 -1.23 -14.42
CA THR A 131 -4.60 -1.44 -15.87
C THR A 131 -5.18 -2.82 -16.20
N SER A 132 -5.61 -3.04 -17.45
CA SER A 132 -6.14 -4.35 -17.86
C SER A 132 -5.11 -5.48 -17.68
N GLU A 133 -3.85 -5.22 -18.05
CA GLU A 133 -2.75 -6.15 -17.88
C GLU A 133 -2.45 -6.40 -16.40
N GLY A 134 -2.31 -5.32 -15.62
CA GLY A 134 -1.99 -5.45 -14.20
C GLY A 134 -3.11 -6.07 -13.37
N HIS A 135 -4.37 -5.91 -13.78
CA HIS A 135 -5.49 -6.58 -13.14
C HIS A 135 -5.50 -8.08 -13.43
N GLU A 136 -5.11 -8.52 -14.63
CA GLU A 136 -4.97 -9.93 -14.93
C GLU A 136 -3.79 -10.56 -14.19
N GLY A 137 -2.66 -9.86 -14.14
CA GLY A 137 -1.52 -10.27 -13.30
C GLY A 137 -1.90 -10.36 -11.82
N LEU A 138 -2.71 -9.41 -11.32
CA LEU A 138 -3.21 -9.45 -9.94
C LEU A 138 -4.01 -10.71 -9.65
N LYS A 139 -4.92 -11.13 -10.55
CA LYS A 139 -5.70 -12.37 -10.37
C LYS A 139 -4.82 -13.61 -10.26
N GLN A 140 -3.77 -13.68 -11.06
CA GLN A 140 -2.82 -14.79 -11.03
C GLN A 140 -2.02 -14.79 -9.72
N LEU A 141 -1.60 -13.61 -9.25
CA LEU A 141 -0.90 -13.45 -7.98
C LEU A 141 -1.79 -13.86 -6.80
N THR A 142 -3.00 -13.30 -6.71
CA THR A 142 -3.89 -13.51 -5.57
C THR A 142 -4.33 -14.96 -5.44
N ALA A 143 -4.30 -15.77 -6.49
CA ALA A 143 -4.61 -17.20 -6.41
C ALA A 143 -3.72 -17.98 -5.42
N GLN A 144 -2.49 -17.52 -5.17
CA GLN A 144 -1.51 -18.26 -4.35
C GLN A 144 -0.67 -17.39 -3.41
N THR A 145 -0.92 -16.09 -3.36
CA THR A 145 -0.11 -15.13 -2.61
C THR A 145 -1.00 -14.21 -1.78
N LEU A 146 -0.61 -13.94 -0.53
CA LEU A 146 -1.20 -12.85 0.26
C LEU A 146 -0.66 -11.51 -0.23
N ARG A 147 -1.55 -10.54 -0.40
CA ARG A 147 -1.24 -9.18 -0.83
C ARG A 147 -1.43 -8.19 0.31
N THR A 148 -0.34 -7.57 0.74
CA THR A 148 -0.36 -6.47 1.70
C THR A 148 -0.09 -5.15 0.99
N VAL A 149 -0.87 -4.11 1.28
CA VAL A 149 -0.69 -2.78 0.68
C VAL A 149 -0.31 -1.77 1.76
N ILE A 150 0.77 -1.02 1.52
CA ILE A 150 1.12 0.14 2.36
C ILE A 150 0.31 1.33 1.90
N PHE A 151 -0.72 1.68 2.64
CA PHE A 151 -1.63 2.78 2.33
C PHE A 151 -1.13 4.06 3.02
N ASP A 152 -0.31 4.85 2.32
CA ASP A 152 0.23 6.10 2.86
C ASP A 152 -0.27 7.36 2.15
N GLY A 153 -1.48 7.33 1.59
CA GLY A 153 -2.13 8.51 1.03
C GLY A 153 -3.31 8.16 0.13
N GLY A 154 -4.01 9.19 -0.34
CA GLY A 154 -5.18 9.06 -1.22
C GLY A 154 -4.87 8.38 -2.55
N HIS A 155 -3.62 8.41 -3.02
CA HIS A 155 -3.20 7.69 -4.23
C HIS A 155 -3.34 6.16 -4.15
N HIS A 156 -3.45 5.59 -2.95
CA HIS A 156 -3.73 4.17 -2.75
C HIS A 156 -5.23 3.85 -2.74
N LEU A 157 -6.13 4.83 -2.74
CA LEU A 157 -7.58 4.62 -2.67
C LEU A 157 -8.13 3.59 -3.67
N PRO A 158 -7.67 3.54 -4.95
CA PRO A 158 -8.13 2.53 -5.90
C PRO A 158 -7.83 1.08 -5.48
N THR A 159 -6.85 0.84 -4.61
CA THR A 159 -6.51 -0.50 -4.13
C THR A 159 -7.63 -1.15 -3.33
N LEU A 160 -8.51 -0.34 -2.72
CA LEU A 160 -9.66 -0.85 -1.94
C LEU A 160 -10.66 -1.62 -2.82
N GLY A 161 -10.78 -1.23 -4.08
CA GLY A 161 -11.54 -1.97 -5.09
C GLY A 161 -10.82 -3.20 -5.64
N LEU A 162 -9.63 -3.55 -5.14
CA LEU A 162 -8.79 -4.67 -5.60
C LEU A 162 -8.44 -5.66 -4.47
N GLN A 163 -9.28 -5.71 -3.43
CA GLN A 163 -9.28 -6.75 -2.38
C GLN A 163 -7.87 -7.08 -1.81
N PRO A 164 -7.15 -6.12 -1.20
CA PRO A 164 -5.94 -6.43 -0.45
C PRO A 164 -6.27 -7.37 0.72
N ASP A 165 -5.35 -8.27 1.06
CA ASP A 165 -5.49 -9.19 2.20
C ASP A 165 -5.15 -8.49 3.53
N LEU A 166 -4.35 -7.42 3.49
CA LEU A 166 -3.98 -6.60 4.63
C LEU A 166 -3.62 -5.19 4.16
N ILE A 167 -4.04 -4.17 4.90
CA ILE A 167 -3.58 -2.79 4.71
C ILE A 167 -2.70 -2.38 5.89
N ILE A 168 -1.51 -1.87 5.60
CA ILE A 168 -0.64 -1.22 6.57
C ILE A 168 -0.75 0.29 6.38
N VAL A 169 -1.15 1.01 7.42
CA VAL A 169 -1.27 2.46 7.40
C VAL A 169 -0.17 3.08 8.26
N PRO A 170 0.83 3.75 7.66
CA PRO A 170 1.75 4.56 8.44
C PRO A 170 1.07 5.89 8.83
N VAL A 171 0.79 6.04 10.12
CA VAL A 171 -0.04 7.11 10.69
C VAL A 171 0.79 8.26 11.24
N THR A 172 0.40 9.48 10.94
CA THR A 172 0.84 10.70 11.62
C THR A 172 -0.36 11.62 11.86
N GLN A 173 -0.53 12.09 13.10
CA GLN A 173 -1.63 12.99 13.51
C GLN A 173 -3.05 12.50 13.10
N GLY A 174 -3.28 11.19 13.05
CA GLY A 174 -4.56 10.60 12.63
C GLY A 174 -4.76 10.48 11.13
N TYR A 175 -3.73 10.73 10.31
CA TYR A 175 -3.76 10.61 8.85
C TYR A 175 -2.83 9.51 8.34
N ALA A 176 -3.27 8.84 7.28
CA ALA A 176 -2.41 8.19 6.31
C ALA A 176 -1.86 9.27 5.38
N ALA A 177 -0.56 9.54 5.44
CA ALA A 177 0.04 10.65 4.69
C ALA A 177 1.42 10.31 4.13
N HIS A 178 1.61 10.72 2.88
CA HIS A 178 2.88 10.59 2.19
C HIS A 178 3.75 11.76 2.60
N ALA A 179 5.07 11.57 2.66
CA ALA A 179 5.96 12.62 3.14
C ALA A 179 6.02 13.85 2.18
N TYR A 180 5.75 13.64 0.90
CA TYR A 180 5.86 14.68 -0.14
C TYR A 180 4.53 15.06 -0.79
N MET A 181 3.52 14.17 -0.79
CA MET A 181 2.26 14.42 -1.50
C MET A 181 1.27 15.14 -0.59
N ARG A 182 0.45 15.99 -1.21
CA ARG A 182 -0.66 16.69 -0.54
C ARG A 182 -1.94 15.88 -0.71
N ASP A 183 -1.96 14.68 -0.15
CA ASP A 183 -3.06 13.74 -0.35
C ASP A 183 -3.42 12.94 0.91
N ALA A 184 -3.24 13.54 2.08
CA ALA A 184 -3.50 12.90 3.37
C ALA A 184 -4.96 12.41 3.50
N VAL A 185 -5.15 11.18 3.96
CA VAL A 185 -6.46 10.57 4.23
C VAL A 185 -6.61 10.38 5.73
N LYS A 186 -7.69 10.88 6.33
CA LYS A 186 -8.01 10.61 7.74
C LYS A 186 -8.23 9.12 7.94
N VAL A 187 -7.55 8.52 8.91
CA VAL A 187 -7.67 7.09 9.21
C VAL A 187 -9.12 6.73 9.55
N GLU A 188 -9.77 7.51 10.41
CA GLU A 188 -11.19 7.33 10.77
C GLU A 188 -12.10 7.29 9.52
N LYS A 189 -11.82 8.15 8.54
CA LYS A 189 -12.59 8.22 7.29
C LYS A 189 -12.38 7.00 6.40
N LEU A 190 -11.13 6.50 6.32
CA LEU A 190 -10.82 5.24 5.66
C LEU A 190 -11.59 4.08 6.31
N LEU A 191 -11.55 3.97 7.64
CA LEU A 191 -12.25 2.91 8.36
C LEU A 191 -13.78 2.97 8.16
N THR A 192 -14.35 4.18 8.18
CA THR A 192 -15.79 4.40 7.94
C THR A 192 -16.17 3.97 6.53
N LEU A 193 -15.38 4.33 5.51
CA LEU A 193 -15.59 3.87 4.14
C LEU A 193 -15.54 2.35 4.06
N MET A 194 -14.54 1.72 4.66
CA MET A 194 -14.38 0.26 4.61
C MET A 194 -15.55 -0.46 5.26
N GLU A 195 -16.11 0.09 6.33
CA GLU A 195 -17.33 -0.42 6.96
C GLU A 195 -18.55 -0.25 6.05
N GLN A 196 -18.76 0.97 5.51
CA GLN A 196 -19.88 1.28 4.62
C GLN A 196 -19.96 0.37 3.39
N GLU A 197 -18.80 0.03 2.82
CA GLU A 197 -18.69 -0.78 1.61
C GLU A 197 -18.39 -2.26 1.90
N ASN A 198 -18.50 -2.70 3.17
CA ASN A 198 -18.25 -4.06 3.62
C ASN A 198 -16.91 -4.62 3.09
N ILE A 199 -15.84 -3.81 3.12
CA ILE A 199 -14.51 -4.18 2.64
C ILE A 199 -13.86 -5.07 3.69
N ASN A 200 -13.86 -6.39 3.53
CA ASN A 200 -13.37 -7.33 4.56
C ASN A 200 -11.83 -7.46 4.59
N CYS A 201 -11.12 -6.35 4.74
CA CYS A 201 -9.66 -6.29 4.84
C CYS A 201 -9.18 -5.75 6.21
N PRO A 202 -8.40 -6.50 7.01
CA PRO A 202 -7.82 -6.00 8.24
C PRO A 202 -6.90 -4.80 7.97
N VAL A 203 -6.82 -3.89 8.95
CA VAL A 203 -5.97 -2.69 8.87
C VAL A 203 -5.07 -2.63 10.09
N ALA A 204 -3.76 -2.58 9.85
CA ALA A 204 -2.76 -2.34 10.88
C ALA A 204 -2.19 -0.92 10.75
N ALA A 205 -2.13 -0.20 11.86
CA ALA A 205 -1.47 1.07 11.98
C ALA A 205 -0.04 0.91 12.51
N VAL A 206 0.84 1.76 12.01
CA VAL A 206 2.21 1.92 12.51
C VAL A 206 2.53 3.40 12.53
N ALA A 207 3.35 3.87 13.47
CA ALA A 207 3.76 5.28 13.44
C ALA A 207 4.50 5.62 12.12
N ARG A 208 4.22 6.78 11.51
CA ARG A 208 4.77 7.14 10.18
C ARG A 208 6.29 7.11 10.11
N TRP A 209 6.97 7.48 11.20
CA TRP A 209 8.43 7.43 11.33
C TRP A 209 8.98 6.00 11.40
N GLY A 210 8.12 5.04 11.79
CA GLY A 210 8.45 3.63 11.97
C GLY A 210 8.45 2.81 10.68
N LEU A 211 7.82 3.31 9.61
CA LEU A 211 7.76 2.66 8.31
C LEU A 211 8.68 3.38 7.32
N VAL A 212 9.84 2.75 7.08
CA VAL A 212 10.74 3.11 5.98
C VAL A 212 10.39 2.19 4.82
N LYS A 213 10.23 2.71 3.60
CA LYS A 213 9.87 1.89 2.42
C LYS A 213 11.09 1.09 1.89
N THR A 214 11.73 0.31 2.76
CA THR A 214 12.76 -0.67 2.40
C THR A 214 12.22 -2.09 2.53
N PRO A 215 12.83 -3.09 1.87
CA PRO A 215 12.34 -4.46 1.92
C PRO A 215 12.23 -5.02 3.33
N SER A 216 13.26 -4.83 4.15
CA SER A 216 13.27 -5.37 5.52
C SER A 216 12.21 -4.70 6.39
N SER A 217 12.06 -3.37 6.33
CA SER A 217 11.06 -2.67 7.15
C SER A 217 9.63 -3.02 6.73
N MET A 218 9.35 -3.08 5.42
CA MET A 218 8.01 -3.38 4.89
C MET A 218 7.57 -4.80 5.25
N THR A 219 8.44 -5.79 5.01
CA THR A 219 8.14 -7.20 5.33
C THR A 219 8.03 -7.42 6.83
N GLN A 220 8.92 -6.84 7.63
CA GLN A 220 8.88 -7.00 9.08
C GLN A 220 7.60 -6.46 9.70
N ILE A 221 7.19 -5.23 9.36
CA ILE A 221 5.93 -4.64 9.87
C ILE A 221 4.73 -5.50 9.45
N THR A 222 4.75 -6.01 8.23
CA THR A 222 3.69 -6.88 7.72
C THR A 222 3.59 -8.18 8.48
N LEU A 223 4.72 -8.87 8.72
CA LEU A 223 4.75 -10.12 9.48
C LEU A 223 4.27 -9.90 10.93
N GLU A 224 4.65 -8.79 11.56
CA GLU A 224 4.16 -8.44 12.90
C GLU A 224 2.64 -8.23 12.92
N ALA A 225 2.08 -7.57 11.91
CA ALA A 225 0.63 -7.43 11.77
C ALA A 225 -0.06 -8.80 11.55
N LEU A 226 0.45 -9.63 10.64
CA LEU A 226 -0.09 -10.96 10.35
C LEU A 226 -0.11 -11.86 11.59
N ARG A 227 0.90 -11.75 12.46
CA ARG A 227 0.98 -12.52 13.71
C ARG A 227 -0.18 -12.26 14.67
N GLN A 228 -0.76 -11.06 14.60
CA GLN A 228 -1.87 -10.62 15.44
C GLN A 228 -3.25 -10.95 14.85
N LEU A 229 -3.29 -11.40 13.59
CA LEU A 229 -4.53 -11.64 12.85
C LEU A 229 -4.83 -13.14 12.76
N PRO A 230 -6.08 -13.56 12.97
CA PRO A 230 -6.50 -14.94 12.72
C PRO A 230 -6.56 -15.23 11.21
N ILE A 231 -6.30 -16.47 10.83
CA ILE A 231 -6.53 -16.98 9.47
C ILE A 231 -7.97 -17.47 9.33
N ALA A 232 -8.65 -17.09 8.26
CA ALA A 232 -9.99 -17.56 7.96
C ALA A 232 -10.01 -19.08 7.72
N SER A 233 -10.99 -19.76 8.31
CA SER A 233 -11.20 -21.20 8.10
C SER A 233 -11.95 -21.53 6.81
N VAL A 234 -12.67 -20.56 6.24
CA VAL A 234 -13.45 -20.69 5.01
C VAL A 234 -13.19 -19.50 4.09
N PRO A 235 -13.36 -19.65 2.78
CA PRO A 235 -13.29 -18.53 1.85
C PRO A 235 -14.23 -17.40 2.26
N ILE A 236 -13.74 -16.16 2.22
CA ILE A 236 -14.55 -14.98 2.46
C ILE A 236 -15.33 -14.71 1.17
N ASP A 237 -16.66 -14.71 1.25
CA ASP A 237 -17.51 -14.29 0.15
C ASP A 237 -17.40 -12.76 0.00
N ASP A 238 -16.61 -12.33 -0.97
CA ASP A 238 -16.27 -10.94 -1.19
C ASP A 238 -16.54 -10.57 -2.67
N PRO A 239 -17.36 -9.54 -2.96
CA PRO A 239 -17.60 -9.10 -4.32
C PRO A 239 -16.29 -8.80 -5.05
N ASN A 240 -16.01 -9.56 -6.12
CA ASN A 240 -14.80 -9.39 -6.90
C ASN A 240 -14.63 -7.94 -7.36
N GLY A 241 -13.44 -7.40 -7.06
CA GLY A 241 -13.00 -6.11 -7.54
C GLY A 241 -12.79 -6.09 -9.05
N THR A 242 -13.01 -4.94 -9.68
CA THR A 242 -12.75 -4.74 -11.12
C THR A 242 -11.99 -3.45 -11.36
N ALA A 243 -11.09 -3.48 -12.34
CA ALA A 243 -10.46 -2.27 -12.87
C ALA A 243 -11.35 -1.65 -13.97
N LEU A 244 -11.74 -0.39 -13.80
CA LEU A 244 -12.48 0.38 -14.81
C LEU A 244 -11.52 1.26 -15.65
N GLY A 245 -10.30 1.45 -15.16
CA GLY A 245 -9.21 2.12 -15.86
C GLY A 245 -8.10 2.57 -14.92
N SER A 246 -7.15 3.31 -15.46
CA SER A 246 -6.02 3.84 -14.68
C SER A 246 -6.51 4.58 -13.44
N ARG A 247 -6.09 4.06 -12.28
CA ARG A 247 -6.44 4.53 -10.93
C ARG A 247 -7.94 4.62 -10.64
N LEU A 248 -8.75 3.82 -11.34
CA LEU A 248 -10.20 3.73 -11.13
C LEU A 248 -10.61 2.26 -11.03
N THR A 249 -11.13 1.89 -9.88
CA THR A 249 -11.57 0.52 -9.59
C THR A 249 -12.99 0.52 -9.03
N MET A 250 -13.63 -0.64 -8.99
CA MET A 250 -14.99 -0.79 -8.51
C MET A 250 -15.17 -2.11 -7.77
N ARG A 251 -15.94 -2.07 -6.69
CA ARG A 251 -16.37 -3.22 -5.89
C ARG A 251 -17.83 -3.04 -5.51
N GLY A 252 -18.66 -4.03 -5.82
CA GLY A 252 -20.11 -3.92 -5.64
C GLY A 252 -20.66 -2.72 -6.43
N LYS A 253 -21.21 -1.72 -5.73
CA LYS A 253 -21.72 -0.46 -6.32
C LYS A 253 -20.87 0.77 -6.01
N ALA A 254 -19.70 0.58 -5.41
CA ALA A 254 -18.77 1.65 -5.06
C ALA A 254 -17.55 1.65 -5.99
N ALA A 255 -17.24 2.82 -6.53
CA ALA A 255 -16.04 3.09 -7.30
C ALA A 255 -15.00 3.85 -6.44
N PHE A 256 -13.73 3.61 -6.70
CA PHE A 256 -12.59 4.22 -6.00
C PHE A 256 -11.65 4.84 -7.02
N LEU A 257 -11.40 6.15 -6.91
CA LEU A 257 -10.65 6.93 -7.88
C LEU A 257 -9.54 7.74 -7.21
N PHE A 258 -8.36 7.74 -7.82
CA PHE A 258 -7.37 8.78 -7.59
C PHE A 258 -7.12 9.59 -8.87
N GLU A 259 -7.24 10.91 -8.77
CA GLU A 259 -7.16 11.80 -9.91
C GLU A 259 -6.05 12.85 -9.75
N SER A 260 -5.22 12.98 -10.79
CA SER A 260 -4.13 13.97 -10.83
C SER A 260 -4.47 15.16 -11.73
N ALA A 261 -5.54 15.08 -12.52
CA ALA A 261 -6.00 16.15 -13.40
C ALA A 261 -7.54 16.26 -13.37
N ALA A 262 -8.06 17.43 -12.99
CA ALA A 262 -9.48 17.69 -12.85
C ALA A 262 -10.05 18.50 -14.03
N ASP A 263 -9.81 18.04 -15.26
CA ASP A 263 -10.33 18.68 -16.48
C ASP A 263 -11.63 18.03 -17.00
N GLU A 264 -12.34 18.75 -17.89
CA GLU A 264 -13.63 18.33 -18.46
C GLU A 264 -13.56 17.02 -19.26
N ASN A 265 -12.44 16.75 -19.95
CA ASN A 265 -12.30 15.52 -20.72
C ASN A 265 -12.16 14.32 -19.78
N ARG A 266 -11.37 14.47 -18.71
CA ARG A 266 -11.23 13.47 -17.65
C ARG A 266 -12.56 13.25 -16.95
N LEU A 267 -13.28 14.32 -16.61
CA LEU A 267 -14.61 14.25 -15.98
C LEU A 267 -15.56 13.39 -16.80
N ARG A 268 -15.74 13.71 -18.08
CA ARG A 268 -16.65 12.98 -18.98
C ARG A 268 -16.26 11.51 -19.11
N MET A 269 -14.95 11.22 -19.22
CA MET A 269 -14.46 9.85 -19.32
C MET A 269 -14.73 9.04 -18.04
N VAL A 270 -14.51 9.64 -16.87
CA VAL A 270 -14.80 8.97 -15.60
C VAL A 270 -16.29 8.74 -15.48
N GLN A 271 -17.12 9.76 -15.68
CA GLN A 271 -18.60 9.65 -15.67
C GLN A 271 -19.09 8.50 -16.52
N GLU A 272 -18.67 8.42 -17.79
CA GLU A 272 -19.08 7.35 -18.70
C GLU A 272 -18.73 5.98 -18.13
N LYS A 273 -17.52 5.80 -17.61
CA LYS A 273 -17.05 4.52 -17.04
C LYS A 273 -17.82 4.13 -15.79
N VAL A 274 -18.01 5.05 -14.85
CA VAL A 274 -18.68 4.74 -13.57
C VAL A 274 -20.17 4.50 -13.77
N VAL A 275 -20.84 5.28 -14.63
CA VAL A 275 -22.26 5.08 -14.98
C VAL A 275 -22.45 3.76 -15.72
N LYS A 276 -21.62 3.47 -16.74
CA LYS A 276 -21.70 2.22 -17.50
C LYS A 276 -21.46 0.99 -16.61
N ALA A 277 -20.59 1.11 -15.61
CA ALA A 277 -20.34 0.04 -14.65
C ALA A 277 -21.44 -0.10 -13.59
N GLY A 278 -22.38 0.86 -13.50
CA GLY A 278 -23.48 0.84 -12.54
C GLY A 278 -23.07 1.26 -11.13
N ALA A 279 -22.04 2.10 -11.00
CA ALA A 279 -21.64 2.63 -9.70
C ALA A 279 -22.69 3.63 -9.19
N GLU A 280 -23.10 3.47 -7.93
CA GLU A 280 -23.99 4.42 -7.24
C GLU A 280 -23.19 5.40 -6.38
N ARG A 281 -21.98 5.02 -5.98
CA ARG A 281 -21.11 5.77 -5.09
C ARG A 281 -19.69 5.84 -5.67
N LEU A 282 -19.05 7.00 -5.53
CA LEU A 282 -17.68 7.24 -5.95
C LEU A 282 -16.89 7.89 -4.82
N TYR A 283 -15.88 7.18 -4.33
CA TYR A 283 -14.89 7.69 -3.39
C TYR A 283 -13.70 8.20 -4.20
N ILE A 284 -13.39 9.49 -4.08
CA ILE A 284 -12.39 10.14 -4.90
C ILE A 284 -11.30 10.79 -4.04
N ALA A 285 -10.05 10.63 -4.43
CA ALA A 285 -8.93 11.38 -3.89
C ALA A 285 -8.22 12.17 -5.01
N PHE A 286 -7.72 13.36 -4.69
CA PHE A 286 -7.01 14.19 -5.66
C PHE A 286 -5.54 14.37 -5.31
N ASN A 287 -4.68 14.47 -6.32
CA ASN A 287 -3.35 15.01 -6.13
C ASN A 287 -3.43 16.54 -5.97
N PHE A 288 -3.51 17.06 -4.73
CA PHE A 288 -3.56 18.52 -4.51
C PHE A 288 -2.22 19.25 -4.76
N SER A 289 -1.19 18.53 -5.23
CA SER A 289 -0.02 19.18 -5.83
C SER A 289 -0.29 19.66 -7.26
N SER A 290 -1.28 19.10 -7.96
CA SER A 290 -1.64 19.46 -9.34
C SER A 290 -3.10 19.90 -9.51
N VAL A 291 -3.98 19.58 -8.56
CA VAL A 291 -5.40 19.94 -8.58
C VAL A 291 -5.68 20.99 -7.50
N THR A 292 -6.34 22.09 -7.84
CA THR A 292 -6.77 23.06 -6.83
C THR A 292 -8.05 22.63 -6.15
N GLY A 293 -8.35 23.15 -4.95
CA GLY A 293 -9.62 22.89 -4.27
C GLY A 293 -10.83 23.28 -5.13
N LYS A 294 -10.75 24.38 -5.89
CA LYS A 294 -11.82 24.82 -6.79
C LYS A 294 -12.04 23.84 -7.95
N ASP A 295 -10.97 23.33 -8.54
CA ASP A 295 -11.07 22.36 -9.64
C ASP A 295 -11.63 21.04 -9.13
N ALA A 296 -11.19 20.58 -7.95
CA ALA A 296 -11.75 19.40 -7.29
C ALA A 296 -13.25 19.56 -7.01
N ASP A 297 -13.68 20.70 -6.47
CA ASP A 297 -15.09 20.98 -6.20
C ASP A 297 -15.93 21.00 -7.48
N HIS A 298 -15.42 21.62 -8.56
CA HIS A 298 -16.09 21.64 -9.86
C HIS A 298 -16.22 20.23 -10.44
N TYR A 299 -15.13 19.45 -10.39
CA TYR A 299 -15.08 18.07 -10.86
C TYR A 299 -16.07 17.17 -10.11
N ILE A 300 -16.12 17.28 -8.78
CA ILE A 300 -17.08 16.55 -7.93
C ILE A 300 -18.52 16.90 -8.31
N LYS A 301 -18.85 18.20 -8.42
CA LYS A 301 -20.20 18.63 -8.83
C LYS A 301 -20.59 18.08 -10.19
N GLY A 302 -19.64 18.04 -11.13
CA GLY A 302 -19.85 17.41 -12.43
C GLY A 302 -20.21 15.93 -12.29
N LEU A 303 -19.48 15.15 -11.51
CA LEU A 303 -19.78 13.74 -11.25
C LEU A 303 -21.17 13.56 -10.61
N GLU A 304 -21.53 14.40 -9.63
CA GLU A 304 -22.82 14.36 -8.94
C GLU A 304 -24.01 14.65 -9.87
N GLN A 305 -23.83 15.50 -10.89
CA GLN A 305 -24.86 15.74 -11.91
C GLN A 305 -25.23 14.48 -12.71
N SER A 306 -24.38 13.45 -12.71
CA SER A 306 -24.67 12.15 -13.32
C SER A 306 -25.46 11.21 -12.40
N GLY A 307 -25.90 11.69 -11.23
CA GLY A 307 -26.69 10.93 -10.26
C GLY A 307 -25.85 10.02 -9.35
N ILE A 308 -24.54 10.21 -9.32
CA ILE A 308 -23.61 9.43 -8.50
C ILE A 308 -23.35 10.18 -7.21
N TRP A 309 -23.42 9.49 -6.07
CA TRP A 309 -23.00 10.09 -4.80
C TRP A 309 -21.46 10.10 -4.71
N VAL A 310 -20.87 11.26 -4.46
CA VAL A 310 -19.42 11.43 -4.46
C VAL A 310 -18.91 11.81 -3.07
N MET A 311 -17.84 11.17 -2.62
CA MET A 311 -17.13 11.52 -1.39
C MET A 311 -15.66 11.81 -1.68
N LEU A 312 -15.23 13.05 -1.46
CA LEU A 312 -13.81 13.41 -1.42
C LEU A 312 -13.16 12.73 -0.21
N MET A 313 -12.10 11.95 -0.40
CA MET A 313 -11.48 11.13 0.64
C MET A 313 -10.25 11.75 1.30
N ASN A 314 -9.54 12.63 0.60
CA ASN A 314 -8.29 13.19 1.06
C ASN A 314 -8.35 14.71 1.24
N GLU A 315 -7.41 15.23 2.01
CA GLU A 315 -7.26 16.65 2.29
C GLU A 315 -5.93 17.16 1.71
N PRO A 316 -5.83 18.45 1.32
CA PRO A 316 -4.64 19.04 0.71
C PRO A 316 -3.51 19.31 1.72
N GLN A 317 -3.30 18.40 2.66
CA GLN A 317 -2.31 18.51 3.74
C GLN A 317 -1.05 17.71 3.40
N ASN A 318 0.11 18.29 3.73
CA ASN A 318 1.34 17.53 3.94
C ASN A 318 1.55 17.47 5.46
N VAL A 319 1.63 16.27 6.02
CA VAL A 319 1.72 16.08 7.48
C VAL A 319 3.17 15.99 7.96
N VAL A 320 4.16 16.38 7.15
CA VAL A 320 5.60 16.40 7.53
C VAL A 320 6.01 17.67 8.28
N GLY A 321 5.17 18.14 9.20
CA GLY A 321 5.49 19.27 10.08
C GLY A 321 6.24 18.89 11.36
N VAL A 322 6.28 17.61 11.76
CA VAL A 322 6.71 17.23 13.11
C VAL A 322 7.52 15.92 13.09
N THR A 323 8.76 15.96 12.61
CA THR A 323 9.67 14.80 12.80
C THR A 323 11.13 15.16 13.15
N VAL A 324 11.46 16.43 13.41
CA VAL A 324 12.82 16.83 13.85
C VAL A 324 12.81 17.82 15.03
N GLY A 325 11.64 18.15 15.60
CA GLY A 325 11.53 19.17 16.67
C GLY A 325 11.35 18.64 18.09
N GLY A 326 11.50 17.33 18.32
CA GLY A 326 11.10 16.68 19.58
C GLY A 326 12.05 15.60 20.07
N LEU A 327 13.36 15.81 19.91
CA LEU A 327 14.39 15.16 20.73
C LEU A 327 15.15 16.25 21.50
#